data_AF-A0A535D5V3-F1
#
_entry.id   AF-A0A535D5V3-F1
#
_cell.length_a   1.000
_cell.length_b   1.000
_cell.length_c   1.000
_cell.angle_alpha   90.00
_cell.angle_beta   90.00
_cell.angle_gamma   90.00
#
_symmetry.space_group_name_H-M   'P 1'
#
loop_
_entity.id
_entity.type
_entity.pdbx_description
1 polymer ?
#
loop_
_entity_poly.entity_id
_entity_poly.type
_entity_poly.pdbx_seq_one_letter_code
_entity_poly.pdbx_strand_id
1 'polypeptide(L)'
;MPSRMPRACSVTLVALLLIAAVHVAPPAAAASTASLRASGGPLLLAELRDPEGLPGDGFGYSVGISPHTVVIGEPGFNGVGHVYIYEQSASGWPRTPTVTLTDPAGLPRGTFGWSVALSGPTLVVGDYQFSSTSGIAYVYSHTSSGWPASPTVTLHDPEATGGDGFGVAVAVSGNTALVGAYGAGGPFPGAAYLYSRAASGWPASPTATLPNPGPPRDLFALSVALSGATAVVGACGCGAPGYPGFAYIYSRGTSGWPSTPTISLYDPVSTQGDLFGASLTVSGDTMIIGAAGTDSYRGAAYIYTKAEGGYFGLASVDQGTAIISEYGRAYVYFEKKHGWPRKPNELVTNPGGKRDGFASSKAILDSIAVMGAPATNGNVGAAYIYQV
;
A
#
# COMPACT_ATOMS: atom_id res chain seq x y z
N MET A 1 -10.97 -33.95 -16.50
CA MET A 1 -11.60 -32.87 -15.71
C MET A 1 -10.47 -32.02 -15.13
N PRO A 2 -10.29 -30.75 -15.51
CA PRO A 2 -9.24 -29.93 -14.92
C PRO A 2 -9.74 -29.29 -13.62
N SER A 3 -8.91 -29.39 -12.57
CA SER A 3 -9.09 -28.85 -11.23
C SER A 3 -8.87 -27.33 -11.21
N ARG A 4 -9.79 -26.62 -10.54
CA ARG A 4 -9.72 -25.16 -10.31
C ARG A 4 -8.70 -24.83 -9.21
N MET A 5 -7.84 -23.85 -9.46
CA MET A 5 -7.01 -23.19 -8.44
C MET A 5 -7.89 -22.38 -7.45
N PRO A 6 -7.49 -22.19 -6.18
CA PRO A 6 -8.21 -21.34 -5.23
C PRO A 6 -7.97 -19.86 -5.55
N ARG A 7 -9.04 -19.06 -5.44
CA ARG A 7 -9.03 -17.60 -5.64
C ARG A 7 -8.32 -16.91 -4.47
N ALA A 8 -7.35 -16.04 -4.76
CA ALA A 8 -6.76 -15.13 -3.78
C ALA A 8 -7.82 -14.09 -3.34
N CYS A 9 -8.15 -14.05 -2.05
CA CYS A 9 -8.97 -13.00 -1.45
C CYS A 9 -8.04 -11.86 -0.99
N SER A 10 -8.02 -10.75 -1.73
CA SER A 10 -7.41 -9.50 -1.27
C SER A 10 -8.24 -8.93 -0.12
N VAL A 11 -7.69 -8.92 1.09
CA VAL A 11 -8.25 -8.26 2.28
C VAL A 11 -7.31 -7.12 2.63
N THR A 12 -7.81 -5.89 2.58
CA THR A 12 -6.95 -4.73 2.75
C THR A 12 -7.31 -3.92 3.97
N LEU A 13 -6.27 -3.72 4.78
CA LEU A 13 -6.32 -3.21 6.14
C LEU A 13 -6.14 -1.70 6.21
N VAL A 14 -7.19 -0.87 6.23
CA VAL A 14 -7.06 0.58 6.42
C VAL A 14 -6.70 0.93 7.86
N ALA A 15 -5.60 1.66 8.07
CA ALA A 15 -5.24 2.17 9.38
C ALA A 15 -4.70 3.60 9.26
N LEU A 16 -5.50 4.56 9.71
CA LEU A 16 -5.22 5.99 9.63
C LEU A 16 -4.41 6.51 10.81
N LEU A 17 -3.34 7.23 10.50
CA LEU A 17 -2.50 7.94 11.46
C LEU A 17 -2.72 9.45 11.29
N LEU A 18 -3.55 10.05 12.14
CA LEU A 18 -3.71 11.50 12.23
C LEU A 18 -2.58 12.09 13.08
N ILE A 19 -1.66 12.82 12.45
CA ILE A 19 -0.66 13.65 13.14
C ILE A 19 -1.16 15.10 13.10
N ALA A 20 -1.51 15.66 14.25
CA ALA A 20 -1.87 17.07 14.36
C ALA A 20 -0.59 17.94 14.32
N ALA A 21 -0.32 18.58 13.19
CA ALA A 21 0.62 19.69 13.13
C ALA A 21 -0.09 20.98 13.55
N VAL A 22 0.39 21.63 14.62
CA VAL A 22 -0.03 22.99 14.96
C VAL A 22 0.60 23.94 13.94
N HIS A 23 -0.19 24.49 13.03
CA HIS A 23 0.18 25.63 12.20
C HIS A 23 -0.91 26.71 12.29
N VAL A 24 -0.46 27.94 12.53
CA VAL A 24 -1.29 29.14 12.67
C VAL A 24 -1.93 29.48 11.32
N ALA A 25 -3.26 29.55 11.28
CA ALA A 25 -4.03 29.84 10.07
C ALA A 25 -3.93 31.33 9.65
N PRO A 26 -3.81 31.65 8.34
CA PRO A 26 -4.07 32.99 7.82
C PRO A 26 -5.59 33.22 7.58
N PRO A 27 -6.05 34.47 7.44
CA PRO A 27 -7.46 34.82 7.58
C PRO A 27 -8.31 34.46 6.36
N ALA A 28 -9.57 34.12 6.65
CA ALA A 28 -10.58 33.63 5.72
C ALA A 28 -11.25 34.73 4.87
N ALA A 29 -11.71 34.36 3.67
CA ALA A 29 -12.80 35.05 2.96
C ALA A 29 -13.63 34.11 2.02
N ALA A 30 -14.94 34.01 2.33
CA ALA A 30 -16.17 33.62 1.58
C ALA A 30 -16.17 32.43 0.58
N ALA A 31 -16.72 31.25 0.91
CA ALA A 31 -18.15 30.77 0.88
C ALA A 31 -18.72 30.58 -0.56
N SER A 32 -19.12 29.38 -1.03
CA SER A 32 -20.25 28.52 -0.59
C SER A 32 -20.02 27.05 -1.00
N THR A 33 -20.17 26.01 -0.17
CA THR A 33 -21.45 25.41 0.27
C THR A 33 -21.32 24.87 1.69
N ALA A 34 -22.24 25.28 2.57
CA ALA A 34 -22.41 24.64 3.86
C ALA A 34 -23.24 23.35 3.65
N SER A 35 -22.64 22.19 3.90
CA SER A 35 -23.37 21.00 4.35
C SER A 35 -22.94 20.72 5.80
N LEU A 36 -23.94 20.40 6.62
CA LEU A 36 -23.88 20.40 8.08
C LEU A 36 -22.72 19.57 8.66
N ARG A 37 -21.97 20.17 9.59
CA ARG A 37 -21.26 19.45 10.66
C ARG A 37 -22.30 18.83 11.59
N ALA A 38 -22.68 17.58 11.34
CA ALA A 38 -23.57 16.83 12.23
C ALA A 38 -23.24 15.32 12.30
N SER A 39 -21.96 14.98 12.41
CA SER A 39 -21.43 13.78 13.09
C SER A 39 -19.90 13.87 13.00
N GLY A 40 -19.18 13.67 14.10
CA GLY A 40 -17.71 13.74 14.12
C GLY A 40 -17.06 12.53 13.44
N GLY A 41 -17.33 12.33 12.15
CA GLY A 41 -16.81 11.25 11.31
C GLY A 41 -16.14 11.77 10.04
N PRO A 42 -15.52 10.87 9.25
CA PRO A 42 -14.84 11.21 8.01
C PRO A 42 -15.77 11.90 7.02
N LEU A 43 -15.26 12.92 6.33
CA LEU A 43 -15.96 13.59 5.23
C LEU A 43 -15.48 13.01 3.89
N LEU A 44 -16.38 12.42 3.11
CA LEU A 44 -16.09 12.03 1.72
C LEU A 44 -15.87 13.29 0.89
N LEU A 45 -14.65 13.47 0.38
CA LEU A 45 -14.26 14.59 -0.47
C LEU A 45 -14.53 14.31 -1.96
N ALA A 46 -14.32 13.06 -2.40
CA ALA A 46 -14.52 12.66 -3.78
C ALA A 46 -14.70 11.14 -3.94
N GLU A 47 -15.46 10.76 -4.97
CA GLU A 47 -15.49 9.41 -5.53
C GLU A 47 -14.89 9.49 -6.94
N LEU A 48 -13.77 8.79 -7.14
CA LEU A 48 -13.10 8.64 -8.43
C LEU A 48 -13.57 7.32 -9.03
N ARG A 49 -14.16 7.40 -10.23
CA ARG A 49 -14.74 6.25 -10.93
C ARG A 49 -13.82 5.82 -12.05
N ASP A 50 -13.85 4.54 -12.35
CA ASP A 50 -13.27 3.99 -13.58
C ASP A 50 -13.74 4.84 -14.79
N PRO A 51 -12.82 5.47 -15.53
CA PRO A 51 -13.17 6.30 -16.69
C PRO A 51 -13.81 5.52 -17.83
N GLU A 52 -13.46 4.24 -17.99
CA GLU A 52 -13.94 3.35 -19.06
C GLU A 52 -15.17 2.55 -18.62
N GLY A 53 -15.33 2.33 -17.32
CA GLY A 53 -16.50 1.70 -16.71
C GLY A 53 -16.60 0.20 -17.00
N LEU A 54 -15.48 -0.48 -17.20
CA LEU A 54 -15.42 -1.87 -17.64
C LEU A 54 -15.37 -2.82 -16.42
N PRO A 55 -16.24 -3.85 -16.36
CA PRO A 55 -16.18 -4.80 -15.26
C PRO A 55 -14.93 -5.70 -15.28
N GLY A 56 -14.16 -5.69 -14.20
CA GLY A 56 -13.17 -6.72 -13.87
C GLY A 56 -11.72 -6.44 -14.27
N ASP A 57 -11.43 -5.21 -14.69
CA ASP A 57 -10.07 -4.68 -14.90
C ASP A 57 -9.39 -4.18 -13.62
N GLY A 58 -10.18 -3.92 -12.58
CA GLY A 58 -9.69 -3.69 -11.23
C GLY A 58 -9.26 -2.26 -10.95
N PHE A 59 -10.00 -1.26 -11.45
CA PHE A 59 -9.78 0.13 -11.05
C PHE A 59 -9.80 0.29 -9.52
N GLY A 60 -8.73 0.82 -8.93
CA GLY A 60 -8.59 0.92 -7.48
C GLY A 60 -7.88 -0.27 -6.85
N TYR A 61 -7.29 -1.17 -7.64
CA TYR A 61 -6.51 -2.30 -7.13
C TYR A 61 -5.32 -1.85 -6.28
N SER A 62 -4.68 -0.75 -6.67
CA SER A 62 -3.61 -0.09 -5.93
C SER A 62 -3.86 1.41 -5.92
N VAL A 63 -3.48 2.09 -4.83
CA VAL A 63 -3.63 3.55 -4.71
C VAL A 63 -2.41 4.17 -4.04
N GLY A 64 -2.09 5.40 -4.43
CA GLY A 64 -1.06 6.23 -3.82
C GLY A 64 -1.53 7.68 -3.71
N ILE A 65 -1.00 8.41 -2.72
CA ILE A 65 -1.37 9.81 -2.49
C ILE A 65 -0.14 10.67 -2.17
N SER A 66 -0.13 11.88 -2.70
CA SER A 66 0.69 13.01 -2.27
C SER A 66 -0.25 14.22 -2.05
N PRO A 67 0.23 15.37 -1.53
CA PRO A 67 -0.65 16.46 -1.08
C PRO A 67 -1.72 16.90 -2.09
N HIS A 68 -1.44 16.85 -3.39
CA HIS A 68 -2.36 17.29 -4.45
C HIS A 68 -2.53 16.26 -5.57
N THR A 69 -2.11 15.01 -5.35
CA THR A 69 -2.13 13.98 -6.39
C THR A 69 -2.57 12.65 -5.82
N VAL A 70 -3.52 12.01 -6.49
CA VAL A 70 -3.92 10.62 -6.24
C VAL A 70 -3.60 9.81 -7.48
N VAL A 71 -3.00 8.65 -7.26
CA VAL A 71 -2.72 7.66 -8.31
C VAL A 71 -3.50 6.40 -8.04
N ILE A 72 -4.04 5.80 -9.10
CA ILE A 72 -4.88 4.61 -9.03
C ILE A 72 -4.38 3.62 -10.08
N GLY A 73 -4.07 2.40 -9.66
CA GLY A 73 -3.75 1.30 -10.56
C GLY A 73 -4.98 0.50 -10.96
N GLU A 74 -4.95 0.02 -12.19
CA GLU A 74 -5.94 -0.85 -12.83
C GLU A 74 -5.21 -1.93 -13.64
N PRO A 75 -4.65 -2.95 -12.98
CA PRO A 75 -3.74 -3.90 -13.62
C PRO A 75 -4.40 -4.83 -14.63
N GLY A 76 -5.73 -4.97 -14.61
CA GLY A 76 -6.47 -5.89 -15.48
C GLY A 76 -6.93 -5.28 -16.80
N PHE A 77 -6.80 -3.97 -17.00
CA PHE A 77 -7.30 -3.29 -18.20
C PHE A 77 -6.67 -3.86 -19.46
N ASN A 78 -7.51 -4.40 -20.36
CA ASN A 78 -7.11 -5.12 -21.59
C ASN A 78 -6.03 -6.21 -21.39
N GLY A 79 -5.84 -6.70 -20.16
CA GLY A 79 -4.78 -7.64 -19.82
C GLY A 79 -3.37 -7.07 -19.97
N VAL A 80 -3.20 -5.75 -19.84
CA VAL A 80 -1.91 -5.06 -19.89
C VAL A 80 -1.75 -4.12 -18.68
N GLY A 81 -2.85 -3.44 -18.32
CA GLY A 81 -2.96 -2.62 -17.13
C GLY A 81 -2.71 -1.12 -17.37
N HIS A 82 -3.37 -0.29 -16.58
CA HIS A 82 -3.30 1.18 -16.61
C HIS A 82 -2.98 1.76 -15.22
N VAL A 83 -2.49 3.00 -15.22
CA VAL A 83 -2.44 3.85 -14.01
C VAL A 83 -3.03 5.22 -14.31
N TYR A 84 -3.96 5.65 -13.47
CA TYR A 84 -4.64 6.93 -13.56
C TYR A 84 -4.10 7.91 -12.54
N ILE A 85 -3.86 9.15 -12.96
CA ILE A 85 -3.39 10.23 -12.12
C ILE A 85 -4.47 11.31 -12.05
N TYR A 86 -4.88 11.65 -10.84
CA TYR A 86 -5.83 12.70 -10.53
C TYR A 86 -5.07 13.80 -9.80
N GLU A 87 -5.11 15.02 -10.34
CA GLU A 87 -4.48 16.18 -9.71
C GLU A 87 -5.55 17.12 -9.17
N GLN A 88 -5.47 17.41 -7.88
CA GLN A 88 -6.43 18.28 -7.22
C GLN A 88 -6.26 19.71 -7.74
N SER A 89 -7.38 20.35 -8.06
CA SER A 89 -7.41 21.76 -8.45
C SER A 89 -8.07 22.62 -7.38
N ALA A 90 -8.13 23.94 -7.59
CA ALA A 90 -8.84 24.86 -6.69
C ALA A 90 -10.35 24.54 -6.56
N SER A 91 -10.95 23.85 -7.54
CA SER A 91 -12.35 23.38 -7.48
C SER A 91 -12.50 21.99 -6.84
N GLY A 92 -11.42 21.40 -6.34
CA GLY A 92 -11.39 20.06 -5.75
C GLY A 92 -10.83 18.99 -6.68
N TRP A 93 -11.15 17.74 -6.38
CA TRP A 93 -10.71 16.58 -7.16
C TRP A 93 -11.50 16.47 -8.48
N PRO A 94 -10.83 16.27 -9.63
CA PRO A 94 -11.50 16.13 -10.91
C PRO A 94 -12.24 14.78 -10.99
N ARG A 95 -13.28 14.72 -11.83
CA ARG A 95 -14.05 13.48 -12.07
C ARG A 95 -13.38 12.53 -13.05
N THR A 96 -12.48 13.04 -13.87
CA THR A 96 -11.70 12.29 -14.86
C THR A 96 -10.23 12.41 -14.53
N PRO A 97 -9.40 11.42 -14.89
CA PRO A 97 -7.97 11.50 -14.69
C PRO A 97 -7.38 12.68 -15.46
N THR A 98 -6.40 13.34 -14.88
CA THR A 98 -5.57 14.33 -15.58
C THR A 98 -4.61 13.66 -16.55
N VAL A 99 -4.11 12.47 -16.17
CA VAL A 99 -3.19 11.66 -16.99
C VAL A 99 -3.55 10.19 -16.86
N THR A 100 -3.53 9.48 -17.98
CA THR A 100 -3.57 8.01 -18.04
C THR A 100 -2.22 7.51 -18.51
N LEU A 101 -1.57 6.67 -17.71
CA LEU A 101 -0.34 5.98 -18.04
C LEU A 101 -0.67 4.57 -18.51
N THR A 102 -0.08 4.18 -19.63
CA THR A 102 -0.18 2.84 -20.21
C THR A 102 1.14 2.09 -20.02
N ASP A 103 1.10 0.76 -19.97
CA ASP A 103 2.32 -0.07 -19.94
C ASP A 103 3.30 0.33 -21.06
N PRO A 104 4.51 0.80 -20.73
CA PRO A 104 5.53 1.15 -21.71
C PRO A 104 5.99 -0.03 -22.58
N ALA A 105 5.90 -1.26 -22.06
CA ALA A 105 6.32 -2.45 -22.80
C ALA A 105 5.21 -3.02 -23.70
N GLY A 106 3.94 -2.73 -23.37
CA GLY A 106 2.76 -3.17 -24.13
C GLY A 106 2.65 -4.68 -24.23
N LEU A 107 3.18 -5.44 -23.26
CA LEU A 107 3.21 -6.88 -23.35
C LEU A 107 1.82 -7.47 -23.02
N PRO A 108 1.33 -8.43 -23.81
CA PRO A 108 0.10 -9.15 -23.46
C PRO A 108 0.29 -9.86 -22.11
N ARG A 109 -0.71 -9.75 -21.24
CA ARG A 109 -0.71 -10.31 -19.86
C ARG A 109 0.23 -9.61 -18.89
N GLY A 110 0.60 -8.37 -19.17
CA GLY A 110 1.17 -7.46 -18.18
C GLY A 110 0.18 -7.14 -17.06
N THR A 111 0.71 -6.63 -15.96
CA THR A 111 -0.03 -6.16 -14.79
C THR A 111 0.42 -4.76 -14.39
N PHE A 112 0.66 -3.89 -15.37
CA PHE A 112 1.06 -2.51 -15.11
C PHE A 112 0.03 -1.81 -14.21
N GLY A 113 0.49 -1.25 -13.09
CA GLY A 113 -0.39 -0.69 -12.07
C GLY A 113 -0.78 -1.69 -10.96
N TRP A 114 -0.19 -2.89 -10.94
CA TRP A 114 -0.41 -3.85 -9.86
C TRP A 114 -0.08 -3.27 -8.49
N SER A 115 1.05 -2.58 -8.41
CA SER A 115 1.44 -1.83 -7.24
C SER A 115 1.82 -0.40 -7.65
N VAL A 116 1.40 0.58 -6.86
CA VAL A 116 1.78 1.99 -7.05
C VAL A 116 2.21 2.59 -5.72
N ALA A 117 3.22 3.45 -5.77
CA ALA A 117 3.62 4.25 -4.62
C ALA A 117 4.00 5.67 -5.08
N LEU A 118 3.58 6.66 -4.31
CA LEU A 118 3.74 8.07 -4.64
C LEU A 118 4.33 8.82 -3.45
N SER A 119 5.41 9.57 -3.67
CA SER A 119 6.02 10.47 -2.68
C SER A 119 6.50 11.73 -3.38
N GLY A 120 5.87 12.86 -3.06
CA GLY A 120 6.19 14.14 -3.70
C GLY A 120 6.08 14.03 -5.23
N PRO A 121 7.14 14.34 -6.00
CA PRO A 121 7.12 14.28 -7.46
C PRO A 121 7.42 12.89 -8.03
N THR A 122 7.60 11.85 -7.21
CA THR A 122 8.01 10.53 -7.69
C THR A 122 6.90 9.51 -7.53
N LEU A 123 6.49 8.94 -8.66
CA LEU A 123 5.61 7.79 -8.76
C LEU A 123 6.42 6.56 -9.16
N VAL A 124 6.24 5.45 -8.45
CA VAL A 124 6.74 4.13 -8.82
C VAL A 124 5.56 3.22 -9.13
N VAL A 125 5.61 2.53 -10.26
CA VAL A 125 4.58 1.59 -10.73
C VAL A 125 5.21 0.23 -10.96
N GLY A 126 4.67 -0.82 -10.34
CA GLY A 126 5.10 -2.20 -10.55
C GLY A 126 4.26 -2.94 -11.58
N ASP A 127 4.91 -3.84 -12.32
CA ASP A 127 4.30 -4.91 -13.12
C ASP A 127 5.06 -6.21 -12.84
N TYR A 128 4.49 -7.06 -11.97
CA TYR A 128 5.18 -8.27 -11.52
C TYR A 128 5.07 -9.43 -12.50
N GLN A 129 4.08 -9.43 -13.40
CA GLN A 129 3.92 -10.48 -14.41
C GLN A 129 4.74 -10.24 -15.68
N PHE A 130 5.41 -9.09 -15.79
CA PHE A 130 6.31 -8.77 -16.90
C PHE A 130 7.26 -9.93 -17.23
N SER A 131 7.37 -10.24 -18.53
CA SER A 131 8.29 -11.23 -19.11
C SER A 131 8.42 -12.51 -18.28
N SER A 132 7.39 -13.36 -18.33
CA SER A 132 7.33 -14.62 -17.56
C SER A 132 7.47 -14.44 -16.05
N THR A 133 6.89 -13.36 -15.51
CA THR A 133 6.95 -13.07 -14.06
C THR A 133 8.38 -12.82 -13.56
N SER A 134 9.28 -12.35 -14.42
CA SER A 134 10.54 -11.75 -13.94
C SER A 134 10.28 -10.41 -13.27
N GLY A 135 9.27 -9.69 -13.77
CA GLY A 135 8.78 -8.47 -13.16
C GLY A 135 9.60 -7.24 -13.53
N ILE A 136 9.00 -6.06 -13.34
CA ILE A 136 9.58 -4.76 -13.68
C ILE A 136 8.94 -3.67 -12.81
N ALA A 137 9.67 -2.56 -12.61
CA ALA A 137 9.09 -1.36 -12.03
C ALA A 137 9.50 -0.12 -12.81
N TYR A 138 8.57 0.82 -12.93
CA TYR A 138 8.73 2.05 -13.69
C TYR A 138 8.68 3.25 -12.75
N VAL A 139 9.57 4.21 -12.96
CA VAL A 139 9.57 5.47 -12.19
C VAL A 139 9.19 6.62 -13.10
N TYR A 140 8.17 7.36 -12.69
CA TYR A 140 7.76 8.60 -13.31
C TYR A 140 8.13 9.76 -12.37
N SER A 141 8.75 10.79 -12.93
CA SER A 141 9.06 12.02 -12.20
C SER A 141 8.18 13.15 -12.73
N HIS A 142 7.36 13.72 -11.86
CA HIS A 142 6.59 14.92 -12.16
C HIS A 142 7.53 16.09 -12.49
N THR A 143 7.23 16.80 -13.58
CA THR A 143 8.05 17.93 -14.07
C THR A 143 7.22 19.22 -14.07
N SER A 144 7.83 20.34 -14.45
CA SER A 144 7.10 21.59 -14.70
C SER A 144 6.03 21.47 -15.80
N SER A 145 6.18 20.48 -16.68
CA SER A 145 5.24 20.20 -17.77
C SER A 145 4.19 19.14 -17.39
N GLY A 146 4.12 18.73 -16.12
CA GLY A 146 3.24 17.67 -15.65
C GLY A 146 3.92 16.30 -15.57
N TRP A 147 3.10 15.26 -15.44
CA TRP A 147 3.53 13.85 -15.51
C TRP A 147 3.84 13.45 -16.96
N PRO A 148 5.02 12.86 -17.23
CA PRO A 148 5.34 12.39 -18.57
C PRO A 148 4.55 11.12 -18.91
N ALA A 149 4.23 10.93 -20.20
CA ALA A 149 3.55 9.72 -20.67
C ALA A 149 4.43 8.46 -20.62
N SER A 150 5.76 8.62 -20.65
CA SER A 150 6.73 7.53 -20.57
C SER A 150 7.53 7.61 -19.28
N PRO A 151 8.01 6.47 -18.73
CA PRO A 151 8.77 6.46 -17.50
C PRO A 151 10.09 7.19 -17.68
N THR A 152 10.53 7.87 -16.62
CA THR A 152 11.83 8.54 -16.56
C THR A 152 12.96 7.52 -16.39
N VAL A 153 12.71 6.42 -15.68
CA VAL A 153 13.62 5.28 -15.57
C VAL A 153 12.83 3.99 -15.41
N THR A 154 13.45 2.89 -15.82
CA THR A 154 12.99 1.53 -15.55
C THR A 154 13.94 0.89 -14.54
N LEU A 155 13.38 0.32 -13.48
CA LEU A 155 14.12 -0.41 -12.45
C LEU A 155 14.02 -1.90 -12.76
N HIS A 156 15.16 -2.58 -12.69
CA HIS A 156 15.25 -4.02 -12.91
C HIS A 156 15.99 -4.70 -11.77
N ASP A 157 15.55 -5.90 -11.43
CA ASP A 157 16.40 -6.87 -10.74
C ASP A 157 17.56 -7.27 -11.69
N PRO A 158 18.84 -7.04 -11.32
CA PRO A 158 19.97 -7.38 -12.17
C PRO A 158 20.12 -8.89 -12.40
N GLU A 159 19.55 -9.72 -11.52
CA GLU A 159 19.58 -11.18 -11.59
C GLU A 159 18.22 -11.77 -11.98
N ALA A 160 17.33 -10.95 -12.56
CA ALA A 160 15.95 -11.32 -12.87
C ALA A 160 15.83 -12.65 -13.62
N THR A 161 15.08 -13.58 -13.03
CA THR A 161 14.66 -14.84 -13.63
C THR A 161 13.14 -14.97 -13.67
N GLY A 162 12.63 -15.85 -14.51
CA GLY A 162 11.18 -16.07 -14.60
C GLY A 162 10.63 -16.63 -13.29
N GLY A 163 9.66 -15.92 -12.71
CA GLY A 163 9.01 -16.29 -11.44
C GLY A 163 9.43 -15.43 -10.23
N ASP A 164 10.39 -14.52 -10.38
CA ASP A 164 10.87 -13.66 -9.29
C ASP A 164 9.80 -12.68 -8.78
N GLY A 165 8.94 -12.21 -9.68
CA GLY A 165 7.85 -11.29 -9.36
C GLY A 165 8.31 -9.91 -8.90
N PHE A 166 9.41 -9.38 -9.46
CA PHE A 166 9.88 -8.02 -9.16
C PHE A 166 8.79 -6.98 -9.46
N GLY A 167 8.56 -6.04 -8.55
CA GLY A 167 7.48 -5.05 -8.71
C GLY A 167 6.13 -5.51 -8.17
N VAL A 168 6.04 -6.67 -7.52
CA VAL A 168 4.82 -7.12 -6.81
C VAL A 168 4.36 -6.12 -5.75
N ALA A 169 5.32 -5.46 -5.11
CA ALA A 169 5.10 -4.43 -4.12
C ALA A 169 6.15 -3.35 -4.29
N VAL A 170 5.71 -2.09 -4.24
CA VAL A 170 6.58 -0.92 -4.34
C VAL A 170 6.29 0.05 -3.21
N ALA A 171 7.32 0.71 -2.71
CA ALA A 171 7.22 1.83 -1.79
C ALA A 171 8.24 2.90 -2.18
N VAL A 172 7.90 4.18 -1.97
CA VAL A 172 8.80 5.31 -2.23
C VAL A 172 8.71 6.32 -1.10
N SER A 173 9.86 6.85 -0.69
CA SER A 173 9.95 7.90 0.31
C SER A 173 11.12 8.81 -0.05
N GLY A 174 10.81 10.06 -0.41
CA GLY A 174 11.81 11.02 -0.88
C GLY A 174 12.59 10.47 -2.08
N ASN A 175 13.90 10.25 -1.90
CA ASN A 175 14.82 9.81 -2.95
C ASN A 175 15.09 8.30 -2.93
N THR A 176 14.30 7.50 -2.21
CA THR A 176 14.51 6.05 -2.13
C THR A 176 13.24 5.32 -2.56
N ALA A 177 13.40 4.35 -3.46
CA ALA A 177 12.38 3.39 -3.85
C ALA A 177 12.78 2.00 -3.35
N LEU A 178 11.80 1.25 -2.85
CA LEU A 178 11.91 -0.12 -2.38
C LEU A 178 10.98 -0.98 -3.23
N VAL A 179 11.52 -2.03 -3.85
CA VAL A 179 10.79 -2.91 -4.76
C VAL A 179 10.94 -4.36 -4.30
N GLY A 180 9.83 -5.05 -4.08
CA GLY A 180 9.82 -6.45 -3.68
C GLY A 180 9.83 -7.42 -4.87
N ALA A 181 10.47 -8.57 -4.67
CA ALA A 181 10.47 -9.73 -5.57
C ALA A 181 10.39 -11.00 -4.71
N TYR A 182 9.21 -11.61 -4.63
CA TYR A 182 8.95 -12.71 -3.68
C TYR A 182 9.59 -14.04 -4.06
N GLY A 183 10.03 -14.19 -5.31
CA GLY A 183 10.66 -15.41 -5.84
C GLY A 183 12.13 -15.24 -6.23
N ALA A 184 12.72 -14.07 -5.96
CA ALA A 184 14.10 -13.77 -6.34
C ALA A 184 15.10 -14.79 -5.74
N GLY A 185 15.96 -15.34 -6.59
CA GLY A 185 16.90 -16.40 -6.21
C GLY A 185 16.30 -17.81 -6.27
N GLY A 186 15.07 -17.99 -6.74
CA GLY A 186 14.49 -19.28 -7.09
C GLY A 186 13.60 -19.90 -6.01
N PRO A 187 13.51 -21.23 -5.87
CA PRO A 187 12.41 -21.90 -5.17
C PRO A 187 12.66 -22.05 -3.65
N PHE A 188 12.60 -21.07 -2.75
CA PHE A 188 11.71 -19.91 -2.63
C PHE A 188 12.35 -18.83 -1.72
N PRO A 189 13.53 -18.27 -2.04
CA PRO A 189 13.97 -17.03 -1.42
C PRO A 189 13.25 -15.85 -2.08
N GLY A 190 13.21 -14.72 -1.38
CA GLY A 190 12.72 -13.46 -1.90
C GLY A 190 13.77 -12.38 -1.63
N ALA A 191 13.63 -11.25 -2.29
CA ALA A 191 14.49 -10.10 -2.08
C ALA A 191 13.70 -8.80 -2.16
N ALA A 192 14.16 -7.79 -1.45
CA ALA A 192 13.71 -6.42 -1.64
C ALA A 192 14.89 -5.56 -2.09
N TYR A 193 14.66 -4.76 -3.12
CA TYR A 193 15.69 -3.99 -3.81
C TYR A 193 15.50 -2.50 -3.53
N LEU A 194 16.56 -1.84 -3.12
CA LEU A 194 16.58 -0.42 -2.81
C LEU A 194 17.30 0.35 -3.90
N TYR A 195 16.59 1.28 -4.53
CA TYR A 195 17.15 2.23 -5.48
C TYR A 195 17.18 3.59 -4.81
N SER A 196 18.35 4.21 -4.76
CA SER A 196 18.52 5.55 -4.19
C SER A 196 18.87 6.53 -5.30
N ARG A 197 18.02 7.53 -5.51
CA ARG A 197 18.22 8.58 -6.50
C ARG A 197 19.45 9.41 -6.13
N ALA A 198 20.39 9.50 -7.06
CA ALA A 198 21.56 10.37 -6.97
C ALA A 198 21.31 11.70 -7.72
N ALA A 199 22.28 12.61 -7.69
CA ALA A 199 22.22 13.86 -8.46
C ALA A 199 22.10 13.61 -9.98
N SER A 200 22.65 12.50 -10.47
CA SER A 200 22.52 12.05 -11.86
C SER A 200 21.17 11.39 -12.18
N GLY A 201 20.26 11.28 -11.21
CA GLY A 201 18.97 10.63 -11.35
C GLY A 201 18.90 9.26 -10.68
N TRP A 202 17.87 8.50 -11.05
CA TRP A 202 17.66 7.14 -10.54
C TRP A 202 18.63 6.16 -11.21
N PRO A 203 19.25 5.25 -10.46
CA PRO A 203 20.11 4.22 -11.04
C PRO A 203 19.28 3.11 -11.68
N ALA A 204 19.83 2.45 -12.71
CA ALA A 204 19.20 1.28 -13.34
C ALA A 204 19.33 0.00 -12.49
N SER A 205 20.35 -0.08 -11.63
CA SER A 205 20.61 -1.20 -10.73
C SER A 205 20.40 -0.80 -9.28
N PRO A 206 20.06 -1.75 -8.39
CA PRO A 206 19.81 -1.46 -6.98
C PRO A 206 21.07 -0.96 -6.29
N THR A 207 20.89 0.02 -5.41
CA THR A 207 21.95 0.54 -4.52
C THR A 207 22.15 -0.33 -3.28
N ALA A 208 21.16 -1.13 -2.91
CA ALA A 208 21.25 -2.17 -1.90
C ALA A 208 20.22 -3.27 -2.17
N THR A 209 20.52 -4.49 -1.72
CA THR A 209 19.63 -5.64 -1.78
C THR A 209 19.42 -6.17 -0.37
N LEU A 210 18.17 -6.40 0.00
CA LEU A 210 17.75 -7.01 1.25
C LEU A 210 17.38 -8.47 0.95
N PRO A 211 18.28 -9.44 1.17
CA PRO A 211 17.96 -10.85 0.98
C PRO A 211 17.01 -11.34 2.06
N ASN A 212 16.19 -12.34 1.75
CA ASN A 212 15.32 -13.00 2.72
C ASN A 212 16.14 -13.57 3.90
N PRO A 213 15.95 -13.06 5.14
CA PRO A 213 16.65 -13.56 6.32
C PRO A 213 15.93 -14.76 6.97
N GLY A 214 14.74 -15.09 6.48
CA GLY A 214 13.85 -16.12 7.02
C GLY A 214 13.97 -17.49 6.34
N PRO A 215 13.07 -18.41 6.71
CA PRO A 215 12.98 -19.70 6.05
C PRO A 215 12.48 -19.55 4.60
N PRO A 216 12.82 -20.49 3.71
CA PRO A 216 12.28 -20.49 2.35
C PRO A 216 10.74 -20.63 2.39
N ARG A 217 10.05 -20.08 1.39
CA ARG A 217 8.58 -20.11 1.21
C ARG A 217 7.80 -19.21 2.18
N ASP A 218 8.48 -18.34 2.92
CA ASP A 218 7.80 -17.33 3.73
C ASP A 218 7.25 -16.16 2.89
N LEU A 219 7.55 -16.12 1.59
CA LEU A 219 7.17 -15.07 0.64
C LEU A 219 7.64 -13.68 1.09
N PHE A 220 8.88 -13.61 1.55
CA PHE A 220 9.58 -12.37 1.81
C PHE A 220 9.47 -11.39 0.64
N ALA A 221 9.24 -10.12 0.95
CA ALA A 221 9.05 -9.02 0.00
C ALA A 221 7.77 -9.08 -0.85
N LEU A 222 6.80 -9.92 -0.48
CA LEU A 222 5.44 -9.83 -1.02
C LEU A 222 4.75 -8.50 -0.64
N SER A 223 5.15 -7.90 0.48
CA SER A 223 4.73 -6.57 0.89
C SER A 223 5.94 -5.76 1.36
N VAL A 224 5.94 -4.46 1.05
CA VAL A 224 7.00 -3.54 1.45
C VAL A 224 6.42 -2.20 1.89
N ALA A 225 7.10 -1.52 2.80
CA ALA A 225 6.77 -0.16 3.20
C ALA A 225 8.06 0.62 3.50
N LEU A 226 8.05 1.93 3.24
CA LEU A 226 9.24 2.78 3.35
C LEU A 226 8.85 4.16 3.90
N SER A 227 9.56 4.61 4.94
CA SER A 227 9.44 5.97 5.46
C SER A 227 10.80 6.47 5.93
N GLY A 228 11.31 7.50 5.27
CA GLY A 228 12.62 8.09 5.56
C GLY A 228 13.75 7.06 5.52
N ALA A 229 14.31 6.75 6.70
CA ALA A 229 15.41 5.80 6.89
C ALA A 229 14.95 4.39 7.34
N THR A 230 13.64 4.13 7.38
CA THR A 230 13.07 2.84 7.79
C THR A 230 12.44 2.15 6.59
N ALA A 231 12.89 0.92 6.32
CA ALA A 231 12.24 -0.01 5.40
C ALA A 231 11.64 -1.17 6.19
N VAL A 232 10.43 -1.58 5.84
CA VAL A 232 9.76 -2.76 6.41
C VAL A 232 9.44 -3.71 5.27
N VAL A 233 9.85 -4.97 5.41
CA VAL A 233 9.65 -6.01 4.40
C VAL A 233 8.88 -7.16 5.03
N GLY A 234 7.74 -7.52 4.44
CA GLY A 234 6.84 -8.53 4.96
C GLY A 234 7.13 -9.90 4.36
N ALA A 235 6.96 -10.94 5.16
CA ALA A 235 7.02 -12.33 4.76
C ALA A 235 5.82 -13.07 5.39
N CYS A 236 4.70 -13.14 4.68
CA CYS A 236 3.42 -13.62 5.21
C CYS A 236 3.46 -15.07 5.74
N GLY A 237 4.45 -15.89 5.37
CA GLY A 237 4.44 -17.32 5.64
C GLY A 237 3.44 -18.10 4.76
N CYS A 238 2.78 -17.46 3.80
CA CYS A 238 1.69 -18.05 3.03
C CYS A 238 2.13 -19.01 1.90
N GLY A 239 3.43 -19.17 1.67
CA GLY A 239 3.96 -20.12 0.68
C GLY A 239 4.06 -21.56 1.21
N ALA A 240 3.80 -21.79 2.50
CA ALA A 240 3.76 -23.12 3.10
C ALA A 240 2.91 -23.16 4.39
N PRO A 241 2.19 -24.27 4.67
CA PRO A 241 1.56 -24.47 5.96
C PRO A 241 2.65 -24.52 7.03
N GLY A 242 2.46 -23.87 8.17
CA GLY A 242 3.52 -23.89 9.19
C GLY A 242 3.90 -22.56 9.76
N TYR A 243 3.96 -21.54 8.89
CA TYR A 243 4.72 -20.33 9.16
C TYR A 243 3.87 -19.25 9.84
N PRO A 244 4.40 -18.60 10.89
CA PRO A 244 3.69 -17.55 11.62
C PRO A 244 3.63 -16.22 10.86
N GLY A 245 4.48 -16.06 9.83
CA GLY A 245 4.69 -14.79 9.15
C GLY A 245 5.61 -13.84 9.93
N PHE A 246 6.30 -12.96 9.20
CA PHE A 246 7.29 -12.03 9.74
C PHE A 246 7.16 -10.65 9.10
N ALA A 247 7.62 -9.63 9.82
CA ALA A 247 7.95 -8.33 9.28
C ALA A 247 9.38 -7.96 9.69
N TYR A 248 10.22 -7.72 8.71
CA TYR A 248 11.63 -7.43 8.87
C TYR A 248 11.87 -5.93 8.70
N ILE A 249 12.46 -5.31 9.72
CA ILE A 249 12.71 -3.87 9.76
C ILE A 249 14.18 -3.62 9.54
N TYR A 250 14.49 -2.77 8.57
CA TYR A 250 15.82 -2.32 8.25
C TYR A 250 15.92 -0.84 8.53
N SER A 251 16.93 -0.43 9.29
CA SER A 251 17.25 0.97 9.55
C SER A 251 18.49 1.38 8.77
N ARG A 252 18.38 2.38 7.91
CA ARG A 252 19.52 2.91 7.15
C ARG A 252 20.51 3.58 8.11
N GLY A 253 21.73 3.08 8.17
CA GLY A 253 22.84 3.66 8.92
C GLY A 253 23.66 4.63 8.08
N THR A 254 24.77 5.10 8.64
CA THR A 254 25.74 5.97 7.93
C THR A 254 26.41 5.28 6.74
N SER A 255 26.54 3.95 6.80
CA SER A 255 27.09 3.12 5.71
C SER A 255 26.03 2.66 4.71
N GLY A 256 24.81 3.19 4.79
CA GLY A 256 23.69 2.80 3.93
C GLY A 256 22.78 1.76 4.57
N TRP A 257 22.06 1.02 3.73
CA TRP A 257 21.11 0.00 4.16
C TRP A 257 21.83 -1.30 4.53
N PRO A 258 21.57 -1.89 5.70
CA PRO A 258 22.16 -3.18 6.08
C PRO A 258 21.54 -4.33 5.27
N SER A 259 22.31 -5.39 5.04
CA SER A 259 21.80 -6.62 4.39
C SER A 259 21.03 -7.54 5.34
N THR A 260 21.09 -7.29 6.65
CA THR A 260 20.33 -8.02 7.67
C THR A 260 19.35 -7.09 8.37
N PRO A 261 18.18 -7.60 8.79
CA PRO A 261 17.21 -6.78 9.49
C PRO A 261 17.77 -6.31 10.83
N THR A 262 17.49 -5.06 11.17
CA THR A 262 17.77 -4.54 12.50
C THR A 262 16.83 -5.16 13.53
N ILE A 263 15.58 -5.41 13.15
CA ILE A 263 14.55 -6.03 14.00
C ILE A 263 13.73 -7.01 13.14
N SER A 264 13.43 -8.17 13.70
CA SER A 264 12.49 -9.14 13.13
C SER A 264 11.27 -9.23 14.04
N LEU A 265 10.11 -8.85 13.53
CA LEU A 265 8.82 -8.99 14.21
C LEU A 265 8.10 -10.23 13.71
N TYR A 266 7.36 -10.87 14.61
CA TYR A 266 6.47 -12.00 14.34
C TYR A 266 5.20 -11.81 15.14
N ASP A 267 4.17 -12.57 14.80
CA ASP A 267 2.89 -12.53 15.52
C ASP A 267 3.10 -12.91 17.01
N PRO A 268 2.81 -12.01 17.97
CA PRO A 268 3.06 -12.25 19.39
C PRO A 268 2.12 -13.29 20.02
N VAL A 269 0.96 -13.57 19.40
CA VAL A 269 0.00 -14.58 19.85
C VAL A 269 0.13 -15.90 19.07
N SER A 270 0.97 -15.94 18.03
CA SER A 270 1.58 -17.13 17.45
C SER A 270 0.56 -18.22 17.04
N THR A 271 -0.41 -17.87 16.20
CA THR A 271 -1.24 -18.84 15.49
C THR A 271 -0.69 -19.09 14.07
N GLN A 272 -0.44 -20.36 13.77
CA GLN A 272 0.02 -20.78 12.45
C GLN A 272 -1.00 -20.37 11.38
N GLY A 273 -0.55 -19.72 10.31
CA GLY A 273 -1.43 -19.31 9.21
C GLY A 273 -2.09 -17.94 9.40
N ASP A 274 -1.65 -17.13 10.36
CA ASP A 274 -2.18 -15.79 10.61
C ASP A 274 -1.79 -14.75 9.56
N LEU A 275 -0.84 -15.08 8.69
CA LEU A 275 -0.40 -14.23 7.58
C LEU A 275 0.20 -12.89 8.05
N PHE A 276 0.87 -12.87 9.21
CA PHE A 276 1.55 -11.68 9.71
C PHE A 276 2.58 -11.17 8.69
N GLY A 277 2.53 -9.89 8.37
CA GLY A 277 3.39 -9.30 7.33
C GLY A 277 2.81 -9.41 5.92
N ALA A 278 1.57 -9.88 5.74
CA ALA A 278 0.91 -9.87 4.43
C ALA A 278 0.58 -8.46 3.91
N SER A 279 0.44 -7.48 4.80
CA SER A 279 0.31 -6.07 4.43
C SER A 279 1.01 -5.17 5.44
N LEU A 280 1.59 -4.08 4.96
CA LEU A 280 2.43 -3.19 5.74
C LEU A 280 2.13 -1.73 5.42
N THR A 281 2.28 -0.86 6.41
CA THR A 281 2.48 0.57 6.19
C THR A 281 3.39 1.13 7.28
N VAL A 282 4.16 2.17 6.96
CA VAL A 282 5.03 2.87 7.90
C VAL A 282 4.98 4.37 7.59
N SER A 283 4.85 5.17 8.64
CA SER A 283 4.88 6.63 8.57
C SER A 283 5.61 7.16 9.80
N GLY A 284 6.79 7.76 9.56
CA GLY A 284 7.69 8.19 10.62
C GLY A 284 8.03 7.03 11.57
N ASP A 285 7.69 7.21 12.83
CA ASP A 285 7.98 6.24 13.89
C ASP A 285 6.89 5.19 14.10
N THR A 286 5.78 5.25 13.36
CA THR A 286 4.68 4.27 13.50
C THR A 286 4.62 3.35 12.30
N MET A 287 4.48 2.05 12.54
CA MET A 287 4.18 1.06 11.51
C MET A 287 2.98 0.20 11.89
N ILE A 288 2.31 -0.32 10.88
CA ILE A 288 1.13 -1.16 11.03
C ILE A 288 1.33 -2.39 10.18
N ILE A 289 1.16 -3.55 10.80
CA ILE A 289 1.38 -4.86 10.19
C ILE A 289 0.06 -5.64 10.23
N GLY A 290 -0.39 -6.08 9.07
CA GLY A 290 -1.58 -6.92 8.96
C GLY A 290 -1.26 -8.40 9.09
N ALA A 291 -2.17 -9.12 9.75
CA ALA A 291 -2.22 -10.57 9.85
C ALA A 291 -3.62 -11.03 9.41
N ALA A 292 -3.82 -11.16 8.10
CA ALA A 292 -5.16 -11.37 7.54
C ALA A 292 -5.75 -12.76 7.84
N GLY A 293 -4.93 -13.73 8.22
CA GLY A 293 -5.33 -15.10 8.53
C GLY A 293 -5.84 -15.32 9.96
N THR A 294 -5.57 -14.38 10.88
CA THR A 294 -5.92 -14.51 12.30
C THR A 294 -7.41 -14.80 12.51
N ASP A 295 -7.72 -15.64 13.51
CA ASP A 295 -9.09 -15.95 13.94
C ASP A 295 -10.01 -16.48 12.82
N SER A 296 -9.53 -17.45 12.02
CA SER A 296 -10.26 -17.97 10.85
C SER A 296 -10.53 -16.88 9.80
N TYR A 297 -9.49 -16.15 9.41
CA TYR A 297 -9.56 -15.03 8.45
C TYR A 297 -10.44 -13.85 8.90
N ARG A 298 -10.64 -13.69 10.22
CA ARG A 298 -11.20 -12.45 10.77
C ARG A 298 -10.17 -11.34 10.79
N GLY A 299 -8.89 -11.66 10.66
CA GLY A 299 -7.79 -10.72 10.49
C GLY A 299 -7.45 -9.92 11.76
N ALA A 300 -6.19 -9.54 11.86
CA ALA A 300 -5.68 -8.65 12.90
C ALA A 300 -4.73 -7.59 12.31
N ALA A 301 -4.52 -6.53 13.08
CA ALA A 301 -3.55 -5.47 12.80
C ALA A 301 -2.74 -5.17 14.05
N TYR A 302 -1.43 -5.08 13.88
CA TYR A 302 -0.49 -4.81 14.95
C TYR A 302 0.18 -3.46 14.70
N ILE A 303 0.12 -2.57 15.70
CA ILE A 303 0.72 -1.23 15.63
C ILE A 303 1.98 -1.22 16.48
N TYR A 304 3.08 -0.79 15.88
CA TYR A 304 4.37 -0.62 16.55
C TYR A 304 4.83 0.82 16.43
N THR A 305 5.34 1.37 17.53
CA THR A 305 5.92 2.71 17.56
C THR A 305 7.37 2.64 18.00
N LYS A 306 8.23 3.43 17.36
CA LYS A 306 9.63 3.56 17.72
C LYS A 306 9.77 4.38 19.00
N ALA A 307 10.49 3.85 19.99
CA ALA A 307 10.96 4.58 21.17
C ALA A 307 12.50 4.55 21.24
N GLU A 308 13.09 5.26 22.20
CA GLU A 308 14.54 5.13 22.47
C GLU A 308 14.88 3.66 22.73
N GLY A 309 15.67 3.04 21.84
CA GLY A 309 16.06 1.63 21.92
C GLY A 309 15.38 0.67 20.95
N GLY A 310 14.40 1.10 20.14
CA GLY A 310 13.80 0.25 19.08
C GLY A 310 12.30 0.41 18.90
N TYR A 311 11.67 -0.50 18.15
CA TYR A 311 10.22 -0.57 18.03
C TYR A 311 9.63 -1.41 19.16
N PHE A 312 8.61 -0.90 19.84
CA PHE A 312 7.85 -1.65 20.85
C PHE A 312 6.38 -1.77 20.41
N GLY A 313 5.76 -2.91 20.68
CA GLY A 313 4.38 -3.17 20.33
C GLY A 313 3.41 -2.46 21.26
N LEU A 314 2.42 -1.77 20.70
CA LEU A 314 1.31 -1.18 21.46
C LEU A 314 0.17 -2.20 21.55
N ALA A 315 0.31 -3.20 22.45
CA ALA A 315 -0.69 -4.22 22.80
C ALA A 315 -1.21 -5.14 21.67
N SER A 316 -1.34 -6.43 21.97
CA SER A 316 -2.32 -7.30 21.30
C SER A 316 -3.69 -6.93 21.83
N VAL A 317 -4.58 -6.43 20.98
CA VAL A 317 -5.89 -5.95 21.41
C VAL A 317 -6.83 -7.14 21.49
N ASP A 318 -6.84 -7.79 22.65
CA ASP A 318 -7.87 -8.76 23.00
C ASP A 318 -8.87 -8.14 23.98
N GLN A 319 -10.09 -7.96 23.47
CA GLN A 319 -11.34 -7.53 24.13
C GLN A 319 -11.47 -6.07 24.60
N GLY A 320 -12.28 -5.29 23.87
CA GLY A 320 -12.84 -4.03 24.38
C GLY A 320 -13.34 -3.04 23.31
N THR A 321 -14.62 -3.18 22.93
CA THR A 321 -15.45 -2.35 22.01
C THR A 321 -15.33 -2.68 20.52
N ALA A 322 -16.36 -3.35 20.00
CA ALA A 322 -16.49 -3.82 18.63
C ALA A 322 -17.12 -2.77 17.70
N ILE A 323 -16.56 -2.58 16.51
CA ILE A 323 -17.31 -2.20 15.31
C ILE A 323 -17.58 -3.50 14.57
N ILE A 324 -18.85 -3.88 14.48
CA ILE A 324 -19.28 -5.12 13.84
C ILE A 324 -19.39 -4.85 12.35
N SER A 325 -18.56 -5.51 11.54
CA SER A 325 -18.88 -5.78 10.15
C SER A 325 -18.56 -7.26 9.88
N GLU A 326 -19.33 -7.91 9.02
CA GLU A 326 -19.17 -9.34 8.67
C GLU A 326 -17.86 -9.66 7.92
N TYR A 327 -16.92 -8.72 7.81
CA TYR A 327 -15.68 -8.86 7.03
C TYR A 327 -14.50 -8.12 7.71
N GLY A 328 -13.70 -8.83 8.53
CA GLY A 328 -12.37 -8.37 8.96
C GLY A 328 -12.32 -7.35 10.12
N ARG A 329 -11.34 -7.46 11.03
CA ARG A 329 -11.11 -6.54 12.16
C ARG A 329 -9.84 -5.69 11.97
N ALA A 330 -9.92 -4.40 12.32
CA ALA A 330 -8.77 -3.48 12.46
C ALA A 330 -8.98 -2.60 13.70
N TYR A 331 -7.92 -2.33 14.47
CA TYR A 331 -7.98 -1.54 15.71
C TYR A 331 -6.94 -0.41 15.69
N VAL A 332 -7.33 0.80 16.12
CA VAL A 332 -6.44 1.96 16.34
C VAL A 332 -6.88 2.66 17.63
N TYR A 333 -5.95 2.92 18.55
CA TYR A 333 -6.24 3.59 19.84
C TYR A 333 -5.44 4.88 19.99
N PHE A 334 -6.05 5.88 20.62
CA PHE A 334 -5.39 7.09 21.14
C PHE A 334 -5.60 7.18 22.66
N GLU A 335 -4.56 7.58 23.38
CA GLU A 335 -4.61 7.78 24.83
C GLU A 335 -5.49 8.99 25.20
N LYS A 336 -6.49 8.81 26.07
CA LYS A 336 -7.00 9.89 26.93
C LYS A 336 -7.24 9.41 28.36
N LYS A 337 -6.85 10.29 29.27
CA LYS A 337 -6.54 10.08 30.68
C LYS A 337 -7.67 9.55 31.58
N HIS A 338 -8.95 9.62 31.21
CA HIS A 338 -10.04 9.14 32.07
C HIS A 338 -11.32 8.74 31.31
N GLY A 339 -11.79 7.51 31.50
CA GLY A 339 -13.19 7.10 31.31
C GLY A 339 -13.53 6.30 30.05
N TRP A 340 -14.34 5.26 30.24
CA TRP A 340 -14.83 4.27 29.25
C TRP A 340 -15.38 4.89 27.95
N PRO A 341 -15.09 4.31 26.76
CA PRO A 341 -15.57 4.86 25.50
C PRO A 341 -17.07 4.56 25.27
N ARG A 342 -17.83 5.62 24.95
CA ARG A 342 -19.13 5.52 24.25
C ARG A 342 -18.87 5.13 22.78
N LYS A 343 -19.81 4.39 22.19
CA LYS A 343 -19.80 3.83 20.81
C LYS A 343 -18.99 4.69 19.81
N PRO A 344 -17.99 4.14 19.09
CA PRO A 344 -17.34 4.88 18.02
C PRO A 344 -18.32 5.12 16.87
N ASN A 345 -18.23 6.31 16.26
CA ASN A 345 -18.92 6.63 15.02
C ASN A 345 -18.49 5.64 13.93
N GLU A 346 -19.46 5.17 13.15
CA GLU A 346 -19.24 4.32 11.97
C GLU A 346 -18.36 5.08 10.97
N LEU A 347 -17.09 4.67 10.83
CA LEU A 347 -16.20 5.19 9.80
C LEU A 347 -16.60 4.55 8.47
N VAL A 348 -17.41 5.31 7.72
CA VAL A 348 -17.74 5.09 6.31
C VAL A 348 -18.61 3.85 6.04
N THR A 349 -19.87 4.10 5.70
CA THR A 349 -20.70 3.12 5.00
C THR A 349 -20.07 2.85 3.64
N ASN A 350 -19.69 1.61 3.34
CA ASN A 350 -19.39 1.19 1.98
C ASN A 350 -20.55 1.63 1.06
N PRO A 351 -20.37 2.66 0.22
CA PRO A 351 -21.48 3.20 -0.57
C PRO A 351 -21.92 2.22 -1.68
N GLY A 352 -21.08 1.23 -2.02
CA GLY A 352 -21.32 0.23 -3.07
C GLY A 352 -21.96 -1.09 -2.62
N GLY A 353 -22.01 -1.38 -1.32
CA GLY A 353 -22.64 -2.60 -0.76
C GLY A 353 -21.72 -3.83 -0.66
N LYS A 354 -22.26 -4.97 -0.19
CA LYS A 354 -21.45 -6.15 0.19
C LYS A 354 -20.70 -6.79 -1.00
N ARG A 355 -19.42 -7.13 -0.77
CA ARG A 355 -18.49 -7.91 -1.66
C ARG A 355 -17.80 -7.16 -2.80
N ASP A 356 -17.56 -5.87 -2.62
CA ASP A 356 -16.99 -4.99 -3.64
C ASP A 356 -15.49 -4.68 -3.48
N GLY A 357 -14.82 -5.32 -2.52
CA GLY A 357 -13.39 -5.08 -2.28
C GLY A 357 -13.08 -3.67 -1.76
N PHE A 358 -14.06 -2.96 -1.17
CA PHE A 358 -13.81 -1.68 -0.53
C PHE A 358 -12.65 -1.74 0.47
N ALA A 359 -11.83 -0.69 0.49
CA ALA A 359 -10.59 -0.60 1.25
C ALA A 359 -9.48 -1.57 0.82
N SER A 360 -9.74 -2.41 -0.20
CA SER A 360 -8.90 -3.00 -1.26
C SER A 360 -7.44 -2.58 -1.38
N SER A 361 -7.25 -1.28 -1.34
CA SER A 361 -5.97 -0.62 -1.37
C SER A 361 -6.14 0.66 -0.57
N LYS A 362 -5.04 1.16 -0.02
CA LYS A 362 -5.08 2.29 0.89
C LYS A 362 -3.85 3.14 0.76
N ALA A 363 -4.03 4.45 0.88
CA ALA A 363 -2.94 5.40 1.03
C ALA A 363 -3.39 6.52 1.97
N ILE A 364 -2.49 7.00 2.81
CA ILE A 364 -2.78 8.00 3.84
C ILE A 364 -1.68 9.05 3.83
N LEU A 365 -2.10 10.31 3.92
CA LEU A 365 -1.22 11.45 4.07
C LEU A 365 -1.92 12.48 4.96
N ASP A 366 -1.31 12.80 6.10
CA ASP A 366 -1.86 13.69 7.12
C ASP A 366 -3.30 13.32 7.49
N SER A 367 -4.26 14.17 7.14
CA SER A 367 -5.68 13.99 7.40
C SER A 367 -6.48 13.54 6.17
N ILE A 368 -5.82 13.07 5.12
CA ILE A 368 -6.44 12.55 3.90
C ILE A 368 -6.18 11.06 3.79
N ALA A 369 -7.23 10.30 3.48
CA ALA A 369 -7.12 8.89 3.16
C ALA A 369 -7.81 8.54 1.84
N VAL A 370 -7.19 7.63 1.10
CA VAL A 370 -7.69 7.11 -0.17
C VAL A 370 -7.95 5.62 -0.01
N MET A 371 -9.13 5.16 -0.39
CA MET A 371 -9.54 3.76 -0.35
C MET A 371 -9.91 3.28 -1.74
N GLY A 372 -9.23 2.27 -2.26
CA GLY A 372 -9.65 1.59 -3.49
C GLY A 372 -10.70 0.52 -3.23
N ALA A 373 -11.57 0.28 -4.22
CA ALA A 373 -12.67 -0.68 -4.18
C ALA A 373 -12.86 -1.36 -5.54
N PRO A 374 -11.96 -2.27 -5.96
CA PRO A 374 -11.88 -2.74 -7.35
C PRO A 374 -13.06 -3.60 -7.82
N ALA A 375 -13.91 -4.10 -6.93
CA ALA A 375 -15.07 -4.91 -7.31
C ALA A 375 -16.42 -4.17 -7.13
N THR A 376 -16.41 -2.84 -6.93
CA THR A 376 -17.62 -2.04 -6.75
C THR A 376 -18.34 -1.71 -8.05
N ASN A 377 -19.58 -1.22 -7.95
CA ASN A 377 -20.42 -0.85 -9.10
C ASN A 377 -20.60 -1.96 -10.16
N GLY A 378 -20.75 -3.22 -9.73
CA GLY A 378 -20.86 -4.35 -10.65
C GLY A 378 -19.50 -4.81 -11.19
N ASN A 379 -18.46 -4.76 -10.34
CA ASN A 379 -17.08 -5.14 -10.65
C ASN A 379 -16.30 -4.14 -11.51
N VAL A 380 -16.80 -2.91 -11.65
CA VAL A 380 -16.17 -1.81 -12.41
C VAL A 380 -15.06 -1.13 -11.61
N GLY A 381 -15.20 -1.06 -10.28
CA GLY A 381 -14.18 -0.45 -9.44
C GLY A 381 -14.37 1.05 -9.19
N ALA A 382 -13.78 1.54 -8.10
CA ALA A 382 -13.75 2.96 -7.72
C ALA A 382 -12.62 3.22 -6.71
N ALA A 383 -12.29 4.49 -6.49
CA ALA A 383 -11.52 4.94 -5.33
C ALA A 383 -12.21 6.12 -4.64
N TYR A 384 -12.08 6.18 -3.32
CA TYR A 384 -12.78 7.15 -2.48
C TYR A 384 -11.78 7.96 -1.67
N ILE A 385 -11.92 9.28 -1.66
CA ILE A 385 -11.04 10.20 -0.94
C ILE A 385 -11.80 10.77 0.26
N TYR A 386 -11.22 10.62 1.45
CA TYR A 386 -11.80 11.08 2.71
C TYR A 386 -10.89 12.07 3.40
N GLN A 387 -11.50 13.09 3.98
CA GLN A 387 -10.93 13.89 5.06
C GLN A 387 -11.29 13.21 6.39
N VAL A 388 -10.30 12.97 7.24
CA VAL A 388 -10.44 12.18 8.48
C VAL A 388 -10.15 12.97 9.75
#